data_AF-A0AAU7XAP9-F1
#
_entry.id   AF-A0AAU7XAP9-F1
#
_cell.length_a   1.000
_cell.length_b   1.000
_cell.length_c   1.000
_cell.angle_alpha   90.00
_cell.angle_beta   90.00
_cell.angle_gamma   90.00
#
_symmetry.space_group_name_H-M   'P 1'
#
loop_
_entity.id
_entity.type
_entity.pdbx_description
1 polymer ?
#
loop_
_entity_poly.entity_id
_entity_poly.type
_entity_poly.pdbx_seq_one_letter_code
_entity_poly.pdbx_strand_id
1 'polypeptide(L)'
;MALAVVIDLFSGAPNPRWQIPCARADAFVQAFAGLVPAPGAAIAAPGLGYRGFVVAMDCPGLPEAALRVFGDLVERDGRVYRDPDRRLERFLIESAAPIVPAETLRAFGLSR
;
A
#
# COMPACT_ATOMS: atom_id res chain seq x y z
N MET A 1 7.96 -1.36 -16.62
CA MET A 1 7.31 -0.37 -15.75
C MET A 1 6.16 -1.05 -15.01
N ALA A 2 6.25 -1.10 -13.68
CA ALA A 2 5.25 -1.68 -12.80
C ALA A 2 5.36 -1.09 -11.39
N LEU A 3 4.30 -1.21 -10.58
CA LEU A 3 4.41 -1.00 -9.14
C LEU A 3 4.92 -2.29 -8.51
N ALA A 4 6.03 -2.22 -7.80
CA ALA A 4 6.50 -3.33 -6.95
C ALA A 4 5.89 -3.15 -5.56
N VAL A 5 5.06 -4.10 -5.15
CA VAL A 5 4.34 -4.04 -3.88
C VAL A 5 4.86 -5.12 -2.95
N VAL A 6 5.10 -4.73 -1.70
CA VAL A 6 5.40 -5.62 -0.59
C VAL A 6 4.39 -5.36 0.51
N ILE A 7 3.76 -6.41 1.02
CA ILE A 7 2.94 -6.31 2.23
C ILE A 7 3.84 -6.45 3.46
N ASP A 8 3.78 -5.50 4.39
CA ASP A 8 4.56 -5.52 5.63
C ASP A 8 3.81 -6.32 6.70
N LEU A 9 4.11 -7.61 6.80
CA LEU A 9 3.52 -8.54 7.76
C LEU A 9 4.56 -8.97 8.79
N PHE A 10 4.51 -8.40 9.99
CA PHE A 10 5.41 -8.80 11.06
C PHE A 10 4.93 -10.11 11.70
N SER A 11 5.32 -11.23 11.09
CA SER A 11 4.87 -12.59 11.39
C SER A 11 5.99 -13.63 11.51
N GLY A 12 7.24 -13.26 11.19
CA GLY A 12 8.38 -14.18 11.12
C GLY A 12 8.52 -14.92 9.78
N ALA A 13 7.51 -14.89 8.92
CA ALA A 13 7.58 -15.39 7.55
C ALA A 13 8.06 -14.30 6.57
N PRO A 14 8.60 -14.68 5.38
CA PRO A 14 8.90 -13.71 4.34
C PRO A 14 7.67 -12.92 3.89
N ASN A 15 7.81 -11.59 3.78
CA ASN A 15 6.74 -10.72 3.31
C ASN A 15 6.36 -11.04 1.85
N PRO A 16 5.06 -11.30 1.56
CA PRO A 16 4.56 -11.43 0.19
C PRO A 16 4.87 -10.20 -0.66
N ARG A 17 5.19 -10.44 -1.93
CA ARG A 17 5.53 -9.41 -2.91
C ARG A 17 4.89 -9.72 -4.26
N TRP A 18 4.47 -8.69 -4.97
CA TRP A 18 3.96 -8.82 -6.33
C TRP A 18 4.18 -7.55 -7.13
N GLN A 19 3.85 -7.63 -8.42
CA GLN A 19 3.95 -6.51 -9.34
C GLN A 19 2.58 -6.18 -9.93
N ILE A 20 2.28 -4.88 -10.02
CA ILE A 20 1.07 -4.36 -10.68
C ILE A 20 1.54 -3.66 -11.96
N PRO A 21 1.18 -4.16 -13.16
CA PRO A 21 1.54 -3.50 -14.41
C PRO A 21 1.02 -2.06 -14.43
N CYS A 22 1.79 -1.09 -14.98
CA CYS A 22 1.34 0.31 -14.99
C CYS A 22 0.01 0.52 -15.72
N ALA A 23 -0.27 -0.28 -16.75
CA ALA A 23 -1.54 -0.28 -17.46
C ALA A 23 -2.76 -0.65 -16.58
N ARG A 24 -2.54 -1.15 -15.37
CA ARG A 24 -3.56 -1.42 -14.35
C ARG A 24 -3.43 -0.52 -13.13
N ALA A 25 -2.45 0.37 -13.10
CA ALA A 25 -2.16 1.24 -11.97
C ALA A 25 -2.86 2.60 -12.06
N ASP A 26 -3.58 2.91 -13.13
CA ASP A 26 -4.21 4.23 -13.33
C ASP A 26 -5.08 4.66 -12.14
N ALA A 27 -5.89 3.75 -11.60
CA ALA A 27 -6.72 4.03 -10.42
C ALA A 27 -5.88 4.37 -9.19
N PHE A 28 -4.73 3.70 -9.02
CA PHE A 28 -3.78 3.99 -7.94
C PHE A 28 -3.10 5.36 -8.14
N VAL A 29 -2.67 5.67 -9.37
CA VAL A 29 -2.06 6.96 -9.71
C VAL A 29 -3.03 8.12 -9.46
N GLN A 30 -4.28 7.98 -9.93
CA GLN A 30 -5.31 8.99 -9.73
C GLN A 30 -5.67 9.17 -8.26
N ALA A 31 -5.78 8.06 -7.50
CA ALA A 31 -6.02 8.14 -6.06
C ALA A 31 -4.86 8.82 -5.33
N PHE A 32 -3.61 8.50 -5.69
CA PHE A 32 -2.41 9.13 -5.13
C PHE A 32 -2.34 10.64 -5.44
N ALA A 33 -2.65 11.04 -6.67
CA ALA A 33 -2.65 12.44 -7.07
C ALA A 33 -3.71 13.29 -6.34
N GLY A 34 -4.81 12.66 -5.89
CA GLY A 34 -5.87 13.30 -5.13
C GLY A 34 -5.65 13.38 -3.61
N LEU A 35 -4.51 12.89 -3.11
CA LEU A 35 -4.26 12.87 -1.67
C LEU A 35 -4.01 14.27 -1.10
N VAL A 36 -4.54 14.51 0.11
CA VAL A 36 -4.38 15.79 0.80
C VAL A 36 -3.22 15.69 1.79
N PRO A 37 -2.26 16.64 1.80
CA PRO A 37 -1.20 16.66 2.80
C PRO A 37 -1.75 16.71 4.23
N ALA A 38 -1.17 15.91 5.12
CA ALA A 38 -1.56 15.81 6.52
C ALA A 38 -0.35 16.05 7.44
N PRO A 39 0.15 17.30 7.52
CA PRO A 39 1.31 17.61 8.34
C PRO A 39 1.06 17.28 9.81
N GLY A 40 2.05 16.67 10.47
CA GLY A 40 1.96 16.25 11.88
C GLY A 40 1.23 14.92 12.12
N ALA A 41 0.61 14.33 11.10
CA ALA A 41 0.17 12.93 11.16
C ALA A 41 1.38 12.00 11.05
N ALA A 42 1.28 10.82 11.66
CA ALA A 42 2.30 9.78 11.60
C ALA A 42 1.62 8.41 11.47
N ILE A 43 2.24 7.52 10.68
CA ILE A 43 1.80 6.13 10.58
C ILE A 43 2.15 5.41 11.88
N ALA A 44 1.14 5.14 12.71
CA ALA A 44 1.26 4.35 13.93
C ALA A 44 0.92 2.88 13.65
N ALA A 45 1.78 2.19 12.89
CA ALA A 45 1.59 0.76 12.62
C ALA A 45 1.77 -0.07 13.92
N PRO A 46 0.98 -1.14 14.13
CA PRO A 46 1.08 -1.98 15.31
C PRO A 46 2.44 -2.69 15.39
N GLY A 47 2.79 -3.13 16.61
CA GLY A 47 4.03 -3.85 16.88
C GLY A 47 4.08 -5.28 16.34
N LEU A 48 2.94 -5.88 15.99
CA LEU A 48 2.80 -7.23 15.40
C LEU A 48 1.68 -7.23 14.35
N GLY A 49 1.77 -8.17 13.39
CA GLY A 49 0.75 -8.36 12.36
C GLY A 49 0.91 -7.43 11.15
N TYR A 50 -0.21 -7.00 10.59
CA TYR A 50 -0.22 -6.14 9.39
C TYR A 50 0.16 -4.71 9.70
N ARG A 51 1.14 -4.19 8.95
CA ARG A 51 1.74 -2.86 9.15
C ARG A 51 1.67 -1.97 7.91
N GLY A 52 0.86 -2.38 6.93
CA GLY A 52 0.65 -1.66 5.68
C GLY A 52 1.34 -2.31 4.49
N PHE A 53 1.48 -1.50 3.45
CA PHE A 53 2.19 -1.85 2.22
C PHE A 53 3.37 -0.90 2.00
N VAL A 54 4.42 -1.44 1.40
CA VAL A 54 5.50 -0.67 0.80
C VAL A 54 5.36 -0.80 -0.71
N VAL A 55 5.22 0.33 -1.40
CA VAL A 55 5.05 0.39 -2.85
C VAL A 55 6.23 1.16 -3.45
N ALA A 56 7.08 0.46 -4.19
CA ALA A 56 8.08 1.09 -5.05
C ALA A 56 7.48 1.30 -6.43
N MET A 57 7.60 2.52 -6.96
CA MET A 57 6.86 2.95 -8.14
C MET A 57 7.83 3.12 -9.31
N ASP A 58 7.76 2.21 -10.28
CA ASP A 58 8.45 2.32 -11.57
C ASP A 58 7.42 2.56 -12.68
N CYS A 59 6.48 3.49 -12.45
CA CYS A 59 5.41 3.87 -13.39
C CYS A 59 5.46 5.37 -13.71
N PRO A 60 5.18 5.79 -14.96
CA PRO A 60 5.14 7.22 -15.31
C PRO A 60 4.08 7.97 -14.48
N GLY A 61 4.38 9.20 -14.08
CA GLY A 61 3.47 10.03 -13.28
C GLY A 61 3.50 9.76 -11.77
N LEU A 62 4.33 8.81 -11.33
CA LEU A 62 4.59 8.53 -9.92
C LEU A 62 6.06 8.85 -9.58
N PRO A 63 6.33 9.25 -8.33
CA PRO A 63 7.69 9.53 -7.87
C PRO A 63 8.52 8.26 -7.68
N GLU A 64 9.84 8.34 -7.84
CA GLU A 64 10.76 7.20 -7.63
C GLU A 64 10.80 6.71 -6.17
N ALA A 65 10.38 7.56 -5.22
CA ALA A 65 10.36 7.24 -3.80
C ALA A 65 9.30 6.19 -3.45
N ALA A 66 9.66 5.29 -2.53
CA ALA A 66 8.72 4.31 -2.01
C ALA A 66 7.59 4.97 -1.20
N LEU A 67 6.37 4.47 -1.36
CA LEU A 67 5.23 4.83 -0.52
C LEU A 67 5.05 3.80 0.58
N ARG A 68 4.72 4.28 1.78
CA ARG A 68 4.14 3.45 2.84
C ARG A 68 2.64 3.74 2.93
N VAL A 69 1.80 2.73 2.78
CA VAL A 69 0.33 2.86 2.85
C VAL A 69 -0.18 2.07 4.05
N PHE A 70 -0.87 2.72 4.99
CA PHE A 70 -1.45 2.05 6.14
C PHE A 70 -2.67 2.81 6.67
N GLY A 71 -3.83 2.17 6.67
CA GLY A 71 -5.07 2.80 7.08
C GLY A 71 -5.45 3.94 6.14
N ASP A 72 -5.80 5.07 6.73
CA ASP A 72 -6.14 6.29 6.01
C ASP A 72 -4.93 7.22 5.80
N LEU A 73 -3.71 6.71 5.96
CA LEU A 73 -2.49 7.47 5.82
C LEU A 73 -1.55 6.86 4.77
N VAL A 74 -0.89 7.76 4.05
CA VAL A 74 0.14 7.45 3.06
C VAL A 74 1.36 8.28 3.37
N GLU A 75 2.51 7.66 3.52
CA GLU A 75 3.79 8.34 3.74
C GLU A 75 4.68 8.21 2.51
N ARG A 76 5.34 9.31 2.16
CA ARG A 76 6.32 9.41 1.09
C ARG A 76 7.43 10.36 1.51
N ASP A 77 8.68 9.91 1.53
CA ASP A 77 9.84 10.75 1.87
C ASP A 77 9.64 11.57 3.16
N GLY A 78 9.03 10.97 4.18
CA GLY A 78 8.69 11.63 5.45
C GLY A 78 7.51 12.61 5.39
N ARG A 79 6.87 12.80 4.23
CA ARG A 79 5.61 13.55 4.09
C ARG A 79 4.44 12.60 4.24
N VAL A 80 3.47 12.98 5.05
CA VAL A 80 2.25 12.21 5.27
C VAL A 80 1.07 12.86 4.58
N TYR A 81 0.22 12.02 4.02
CA TYR A 81 -1.00 12.37 3.30
C TYR A 81 -2.18 11.58 3.85
N ARG A 82 -3.38 12.15 3.74
CA ARG A 82 -4.65 11.51 4.10
C ARG A 82 -5.29 10.86 2.88
N ASP A 83 -5.65 9.59 3.05
CA ASP A 83 -6.51 8.78 2.18
C ASP A 83 -7.75 8.33 2.98
N PRO A 84 -8.70 9.23 3.26
CA PRO A 84 -9.80 8.97 4.21
C PRO A 84 -10.67 7.75 3.84
N ASP A 85 -10.80 7.49 2.54
CA ASP A 85 -11.57 6.37 2.00
C ASP A 85 -10.75 5.08 1.87
N ARG A 86 -9.47 5.12 2.25
CA ARG A 86 -8.48 4.04 2.13
C ARG A 86 -8.40 3.48 0.71
N ARG A 87 -8.52 4.35 -0.30
CA ARG A 87 -8.58 3.95 -1.71
C ARG A 87 -7.31 3.23 -2.14
N LEU A 88 -6.15 3.71 -1.72
CA LEU A 88 -4.86 3.10 -2.04
C LEU A 88 -4.71 1.75 -1.34
N GLU A 89 -5.03 1.68 -0.05
CA GLU A 89 -4.93 0.42 0.71
C GLU A 89 -5.85 -0.65 0.11
N ARG A 90 -7.10 -0.30 -0.19
CA ARG A 90 -8.08 -1.21 -0.80
C ARG A 90 -7.63 -1.70 -2.17
N PHE A 91 -7.09 -0.80 -3.00
CA PHE A 91 -6.54 -1.18 -4.30
C PHE A 91 -5.42 -2.21 -4.15
N LEU A 92 -4.52 -2.02 -3.19
CA LEU A 92 -3.41 -2.95 -2.95
C LEU A 92 -3.91 -4.31 -2.45
N ILE A 93 -4.87 -4.33 -1.52
CA ILE A 93 -5.51 -5.57 -1.06
C ILE A 93 -6.18 -6.32 -2.22
N GLU A 94 -6.93 -5.62 -3.07
CA GLU A 94 -7.60 -6.21 -4.23
C GLU A 94 -6.60 -6.76 -5.25
N SER A 95 -5.48 -6.06 -5.46
CA SER A 95 -4.40 -6.54 -6.32
C SER A 95 -3.66 -7.75 -5.76
N ALA A 96 -3.70 -7.95 -4.43
CA ALA A 96 -3.09 -9.09 -3.75
C ALA A 96 -3.96 -10.35 -3.84
N ALA A 97 -5.28 -10.22 -3.94
CA ALA A 97 -6.23 -11.35 -3.91
C ALA A 97 -5.90 -12.52 -4.87
N PRO A 98 -5.44 -12.31 -6.12
CA PRO A 98 -5.08 -13.43 -7.00
C PRO A 98 -3.70 -14.04 -6.71
N ILE A 99 -2.92 -13.50 -5.77
CA ILE A 99 -1.49 -13.83 -5.58
C ILE A 99 -1.21 -14.30 -4.15
N VAL A 100 -1.79 -13.63 -3.17
CA VAL A 100 -1.68 -13.95 -1.76
C VAL A 100 -2.82 -14.88 -1.37
N PRO A 101 -2.55 -16.04 -0.75
CA PRO A 101 -3.60 -16.95 -0.32
C PRO A 101 -4.65 -16.24 0.54
N ALA A 102 -5.93 -16.53 0.29
CA ALA A 102 -7.03 -15.88 1.00
C ALA A 102 -6.97 -16.11 2.51
N GLU A 103 -6.44 -17.25 2.96
CA GLU A 103 -6.18 -17.55 4.36
C GLU A 103 -5.15 -16.61 5.00
N THR A 104 -4.11 -16.24 4.27
CA THR A 104 -3.12 -15.26 4.71
C THR A 104 -3.77 -13.89 4.85
N LEU A 105 -4.54 -13.46 3.86
CA LEU A 105 -5.29 -12.18 3.94
C LEU A 105 -6.27 -12.19 5.13
N ARG A 106 -6.99 -13.29 5.35
CA ARG A 106 -7.90 -13.46 6.50
C ARG A 106 -7.20 -13.40 7.84
N ALA A 107 -6.07 -14.09 7.99
CA ALA A 107 -5.30 -14.16 9.24
C ALA A 107 -4.84 -12.77 9.71
N PHE A 108 -4.67 -11.83 8.79
CA PHE A 108 -4.29 -10.44 9.08
C PHE A 108 -5.44 -9.43 8.97
N GLY A 109 -6.69 -9.89 8.81
CA GLY A 109 -7.87 -9.03 8.73
C GLY A 109 -8.01 -8.22 7.43
N LEU A 110 -7.41 -8.71 6.34
CA LEU A 110 -7.32 -8.04 5.03
C LEU A 110 -8.27 -8.62 3.98
N SER A 111 -9.06 -9.64 4.32
CA SER A 111 -10.14 -10.13 3.46
C SER A 111 -11.44 -9.37 3.76
N ARG A 112 -12.13 -8.89 2.73
CA ARG A 112 -13.52 -8.41 2.85
C ARG A 112 -14.45 -9.54 3.30
#